data_AF-A0A9W4WCX1-F1
#
_entry.id   AF-A0A9W4WCX1-F1
#
_cell.length_a   1.000
_cell.length_b   1.000
_cell.length_c   1.000
_cell.angle_alpha   90.00
_cell.angle_beta   90.00
_cell.angle_gamma   90.00
#
_symmetry.space_group_name_H-M   'P 1'
#
loop_
_entity.id
_entity.type
_entity.pdbx_description
1 polymer ?
#
loop_
_entity_poly.entity_id
_entity_poly.type
_entity_poly.pdbx_seq_one_letter_code
_entity_poly.pdbx_strand_id
1 'polypeptide(L)'
;MPTHEIPNLAPTRALMREIGFDDEDLAALFVNPKTESILVDPKEWFWTDRKWWKHTRPETVDKMYQITGGCFAELSLTDQAAMLGLEIEEIAGRPSKAGRGMWVLPDGSTGAVEDLALSHYRERGYSGTATEGKALNGINLMNGQVFQKHFGHWLGFDETNQRQHQPGPEYAAKVLVSAREVLANLRAVYEARKSYYLGLLKAPIEEIETYIATVGSEHILRCLEHRYVHRAMVFSGHFDLTLRGDGLRFVEVKAKDRLHGNQADWVRSVARPLGLDVSIARVVAS
;
A
#
# COMPACT_ATOMS: atom_id res chain seq x y z
N MET A 1 -16.39 14.77 10.88
CA MET A 1 -15.78 13.58 10.25
C MET A 1 -15.07 14.05 8.99
N PRO A 2 -13.81 13.68 8.73
CA PRO A 2 -13.21 13.96 7.43
C PRO A 2 -13.98 13.14 6.39
N THR A 3 -14.74 13.83 5.54
CA THR A 3 -15.34 13.27 4.34
C THR A 3 -14.21 13.00 3.37
N HIS A 4 -13.79 11.73 3.22
CA HIS A 4 -12.85 11.32 2.18
C HIS A 4 -13.54 11.24 0.82
N GLU A 5 -14.14 12.35 0.40
CA GLU A 5 -14.37 12.65 -1.00
C GLU A 5 -13.31 13.68 -1.38
N ILE A 6 -12.14 13.19 -1.80
CA ILE A 6 -11.22 14.03 -2.55
C ILE A 6 -11.39 13.59 -4.00
N PRO A 7 -12.15 14.31 -4.84
CA PRO A 7 -11.81 14.30 -6.24
C PRO A 7 -10.39 14.88 -6.27
N ASN A 8 -9.37 14.05 -6.44
CA ASN A 8 -8.03 14.48 -6.80
C ASN A 8 -8.15 15.12 -8.19
N LEU A 9 -8.72 16.32 -8.25
CA LEU A 9 -8.64 17.16 -9.41
C LEU A 9 -7.18 17.54 -9.49
N ALA A 10 -6.54 17.11 -10.57
CA ALA A 10 -5.19 17.56 -10.84
C ALA A 10 -5.16 19.09 -10.81
N PRO A 11 -4.12 19.69 -10.22
CA PRO A 11 -4.05 21.14 -10.11
C PRO A 11 -4.12 21.78 -11.49
N THR A 12 -4.85 22.89 -11.59
CA THR A 12 -4.90 23.67 -12.83
C THR A 12 -3.65 24.54 -12.94
N ARG A 13 -3.25 24.90 -14.16
CA ARG A 13 -2.17 25.89 -14.37
C ARG A 13 -2.44 27.21 -13.65
N ALA A 14 -3.71 27.62 -13.56
CA ALA A 14 -4.11 28.84 -12.85
C ALA A 14 -3.79 28.76 -11.35
N LEU A 15 -4.19 27.65 -10.70
CA LEU A 15 -3.84 27.39 -9.30
C LEU A 15 -2.33 27.37 -9.09
N MET A 16 -1.60 26.72 -9.99
CA MET A 16 -0.14 26.61 -9.88
C MET A 16 0.55 27.98 -9.99
N ARG A 17 0.04 28.90 -10.82
CA ARG A 17 0.53 30.30 -10.84
C ARG A 17 0.23 31.04 -9.55
N GLU A 18 -0.99 30.86 -9.01
CA GLU A 18 -1.42 31.50 -7.76
C GLU A 18 -0.51 31.12 -6.59
N ILE A 19 -0.08 29.87 -6.52
CA ILE A 19 0.86 29.38 -5.48
C ILE A 19 2.34 29.60 -5.84
N GLY A 20 2.61 30.37 -6.90
CA GLY A 20 3.92 30.94 -7.18
C GLY A 20 4.76 30.23 -8.25
N PHE A 21 4.24 29.26 -9.00
CA PHE A 21 4.98 28.64 -10.12
C PHE A 21 4.98 29.52 -11.38
N ASP A 22 6.14 29.63 -12.01
CA ASP A 22 6.31 30.39 -13.26
C ASP A 22 6.05 29.52 -14.50
N ASP A 23 6.06 30.13 -15.69
CA ASP A 23 5.74 29.40 -16.93
C ASP A 23 6.78 28.29 -17.26
N GLU A 24 8.01 28.41 -16.79
CA GLU A 24 9.04 27.39 -16.99
C GLU A 24 8.78 26.17 -16.09
N ASP A 25 8.41 26.41 -14.83
CA ASP A 25 7.95 25.38 -13.90
C ASP A 25 6.71 24.66 -14.42
N LEU A 26 5.74 25.41 -14.94
CA LEU A 26 4.52 24.84 -15.52
C LEU A 26 4.81 23.99 -16.75
N ALA A 27 5.77 24.38 -17.59
CA ALA A 27 6.19 23.57 -18.73
C ALA A 27 6.82 22.24 -18.28
N ALA A 28 7.58 22.26 -17.18
CA ALA A 28 8.18 21.05 -16.60
C ALA A 28 7.17 20.13 -15.90
N LEU A 29 6.14 20.70 -15.26
CA LEU A 29 5.12 19.95 -14.52
C LEU A 29 4.00 19.43 -15.44
N PHE A 30 3.60 20.21 -16.44
CA PHE A 30 2.53 19.86 -17.39
C PHE A 30 3.11 19.46 -18.75
N VAL A 31 3.97 18.44 -18.76
CA VAL A 31 4.70 17.96 -19.95
C VAL A 31 3.77 17.63 -21.13
N ASN A 32 2.54 17.18 -20.85
CA ASN A 32 1.54 16.92 -21.88
C ASN A 32 0.32 17.86 -21.70
N PRO A 33 0.08 18.80 -22.63
CA PRO A 33 -1.02 19.75 -22.55
C PRO A 33 -2.42 19.10 -22.66
N LYS A 34 -2.52 17.84 -23.08
CA LYS A 34 -3.79 17.07 -23.16
C LYS A 34 -4.08 16.22 -21.92
N THR A 35 -3.11 16.07 -21.02
CA THR A 35 -3.25 15.30 -19.78
C THR A 35 -2.76 16.14 -18.62
N GLU A 36 -3.58 17.10 -18.21
CA GLU A 36 -3.42 17.78 -16.92
C GLU A 36 -3.50 16.78 -15.74
N SER A 37 -3.97 15.55 -16.00
CA SER A 37 -4.36 14.49 -15.06
C SER A 37 -3.24 13.73 -14.32
N ILE A 38 -1.96 14.06 -14.52
CA ILE A 38 -0.87 13.31 -13.86
C ILE A 38 -0.44 13.97 -12.55
N LEU A 39 -0.59 15.29 -12.43
CA LEU A 39 -0.18 16.00 -11.22
C LEU A 39 -1.17 15.74 -10.07
N VAL A 40 -0.62 15.47 -8.89
CA VAL A 40 -1.39 15.34 -7.65
C VAL A 40 -1.70 16.74 -7.11
N ASP A 41 -2.83 16.90 -6.43
CA ASP A 41 -3.19 18.14 -5.73
C ASP A 41 -2.03 18.59 -4.82
N PRO A 42 -1.68 19.89 -4.78
CA PRO A 42 -0.64 20.43 -3.91
C PRO A 42 -0.74 20.00 -2.44
N LYS A 43 -1.96 19.79 -1.92
CA LYS A 43 -2.18 19.31 -0.55
C LYS A 43 -1.60 17.92 -0.29
N GLU A 44 -1.41 17.12 -1.33
CA GLU A 44 -0.86 15.77 -1.24
C GLU A 44 0.65 15.71 -1.51
N TRP A 45 1.30 16.81 -1.91
CA TRP A 45 2.74 16.78 -2.20
C TRP A 45 3.56 16.45 -0.95
N PHE A 46 3.18 16.94 0.23
CA PHE A 46 3.84 16.57 1.49
C PHE A 46 3.94 15.04 1.68
N TRP A 47 2.93 14.30 1.24
CA TRP A 47 2.85 12.83 1.34
C TRP A 47 3.46 12.09 0.15
N THR A 48 3.95 12.81 -0.85
CA THR A 48 4.54 12.21 -2.05
C THR A 48 6.06 12.14 -1.91
N ASP A 49 6.68 11.01 -2.23
CA ASP A 49 8.13 10.88 -2.20
C ASP A 49 8.79 11.69 -3.33
N ARG A 50 9.94 12.33 -3.06
CA ARG A 50 10.76 13.01 -4.08
C ARG A 50 11.02 12.16 -5.33
N LYS A 51 11.23 10.83 -5.16
CA LYS A 51 11.50 9.88 -6.26
C LYS A 51 10.36 9.79 -7.29
N TRP A 52 9.16 10.18 -6.92
CA TRP A 52 8.01 10.25 -7.83
C TRP A 52 8.24 11.30 -8.93
N TRP A 53 8.95 12.38 -8.58
CA TRP A 53 9.25 13.53 -9.45
C TRP A 53 10.60 13.39 -10.20
N LYS A 54 11.09 12.17 -10.41
CA LYS A 54 12.44 11.91 -10.98
C LYS A 54 12.72 12.52 -12.37
N HIS A 55 11.69 12.98 -13.07
CA HIS A 55 11.78 13.63 -14.38
C HIS A 55 11.46 15.13 -14.34
N THR A 56 11.11 15.66 -13.16
CA THR A 56 10.87 17.08 -12.92
C THR A 56 12.19 17.73 -12.47
N ARG A 57 12.38 19.00 -12.82
CA ARG A 57 13.57 19.76 -12.43
C ARG A 57 13.70 19.83 -10.90
N PRO A 58 14.89 19.60 -10.31
CA PRO A 58 15.08 19.61 -8.86
C PRO A 58 14.59 20.90 -8.18
N GLU A 59 14.81 22.06 -8.81
CA GLU A 59 14.44 23.37 -8.28
C GLU A 59 12.91 23.53 -8.20
N THR A 60 12.20 23.04 -9.22
CA THR A 60 10.74 23.01 -9.23
C THR A 60 10.22 22.08 -8.13
N VAL A 61 10.86 20.92 -7.92
CA VAL A 61 10.50 19.98 -6.85
C VAL A 61 10.76 20.58 -5.46
N ASP A 62 11.88 21.28 -5.27
CA ASP A 62 12.18 21.98 -4.02
C ASP A 62 11.14 23.04 -3.69
N LYS A 63 10.71 23.82 -4.69
CA LYS A 63 9.64 24.80 -4.55
C LYS A 63 8.32 24.17 -4.13
N MET A 64 7.96 23.01 -4.69
CA MET A 64 6.77 22.24 -4.27
C MET A 64 6.82 21.88 -2.78
N TYR A 65 7.98 21.41 -2.29
CA TYR A 65 8.12 21.03 -0.89
C TYR A 65 8.27 22.23 0.05
N GLN A 66 8.83 23.36 -0.41
CA GLN A 66 8.81 24.61 0.37
C GLN A 66 7.38 25.08 0.63
N ILE A 67 6.50 25.02 -0.37
CA ILE A 67 5.08 25.40 -0.25
C ILE A 67 4.35 24.50 0.76
N THR A 68 4.68 23.21 0.80
CA THR A 68 3.99 22.23 1.66
C THR A 68 4.65 22.01 3.01
N GLY A 69 5.72 22.74 3.33
CA GLY A 69 6.42 22.63 4.62
C GLY A 69 7.37 21.43 4.73
N GLY A 70 7.76 20.83 3.60
CA GLY A 70 8.71 19.72 3.51
C GLY A 70 8.10 18.46 2.91
N CYS A 71 8.83 17.35 3.02
CA CYS A 71 8.42 16.03 2.54
C CYS A 71 8.34 15.05 3.71
N PHE A 72 7.23 14.30 3.83
CA PHE A 72 7.04 13.29 4.87
C PHE A 72 8.20 12.28 4.92
N ALA A 73 8.66 11.80 3.76
CA ALA A 73 9.73 10.80 3.66
C ALA A 73 11.12 11.32 4.11
N GLU A 74 11.26 12.64 4.33
CA GLU A 74 12.50 13.28 4.78
C GLU A 74 12.57 13.49 6.30
N LEU A 75 11.43 13.42 6.98
CA LEU A 75 11.35 13.48 8.44
C LEU A 75 12.14 12.34 9.10
N SER A 76 12.44 12.47 10.39
CA SER A 76 12.99 11.33 11.15
C SER A 76 11.91 10.24 11.30
N LEU A 77 12.31 8.97 11.47
CA LEU A 77 11.34 7.88 11.68
C LEU A 77 10.46 8.14 12.92
N THR A 78 11.03 8.74 13.97
CA THR A 78 10.30 9.14 15.17
C THR A 78 9.23 10.18 14.87
N ASP A 79 9.55 11.22 14.10
CA ASP A 79 8.58 12.26 13.72
C ASP A 79 7.49 11.69 12.79
N GLN A 80 7.86 10.81 11.86
CA GLN A 80 6.91 10.10 10.99
C GLN A 80 5.93 9.26 11.82
N ALA A 81 6.43 8.48 12.77
CA ALA A 81 5.64 7.66 13.65
C ALA A 81 4.70 8.51 14.53
N ALA A 82 5.22 9.58 15.14
CA ALA A 82 4.43 10.50 15.95
C ALA A 82 3.29 11.15 15.14
N MET A 83 3.57 11.61 13.91
CA MET A 83 2.57 12.19 13.01
C MET A 83 1.48 11.18 12.62
N LEU A 84 1.86 9.90 12.46
CA LEU A 84 0.93 8.82 12.14
C LEU A 84 0.30 8.17 13.38
N GLY A 85 0.71 8.54 14.60
CA GLY A 85 0.25 7.93 15.83
C GLY A 85 0.65 6.45 15.95
N LEU A 86 1.82 6.08 15.45
CA LEU A 86 2.36 4.72 15.47
C LEU A 86 3.36 4.56 16.61
N GLU A 87 3.28 3.42 17.30
CA GLU A 87 4.32 3.03 18.25
C GLU A 87 5.53 2.45 17.51
N ILE A 88 6.73 2.76 18.02
CA ILE A 88 7.98 2.15 17.57
C ILE A 88 8.44 1.17 18.64
N GLU A 89 8.49 -0.10 18.29
CA GLU A 89 9.14 -1.14 19.09
C GLU A 89 10.58 -1.34 18.60
N GLU A 90 11.57 -1.35 19.50
CA GLU A 90 12.94 -1.70 19.15
C GLU A 90 13.19 -3.21 19.30
N ILE A 91 13.76 -3.81 18.25
CA ILE A 91 14.16 -5.22 18.21
C ILE A 91 15.68 -5.26 18.06
N ALA A 92 16.36 -5.95 18.98
CA ALA A 92 17.80 -6.18 18.86
C ALA A 92 18.08 -7.19 17.74
N GLY A 93 19.05 -6.89 16.88
CA GLY A 93 19.45 -7.78 15.80
C GLY A 93 20.96 -7.74 15.56
N ARG A 94 21.50 -8.81 15.00
CA ARG A 94 22.91 -8.84 14.58
C ARG A 94 23.01 -8.84 13.05
N PRO A 95 23.70 -7.86 12.44
CA PRO A 95 23.95 -7.88 11.00
C PRO A 95 24.74 -9.12 10.58
N SER A 96 24.35 -9.73 9.47
CA SER A 96 25.07 -10.86 8.89
C SER A 96 26.19 -10.39 7.96
N LYS A 97 27.28 -11.16 7.89
CA LYS A 97 28.35 -10.97 6.90
C LYS A 97 28.01 -11.58 5.53
N ALA A 98 26.90 -12.31 5.41
CA ALA A 98 26.50 -12.98 4.17
C ALA A 98 26.04 -12.02 3.06
N GLY A 99 25.64 -10.79 3.42
CA GLY A 99 25.22 -9.80 2.43
C GLY A 99 24.72 -8.49 3.06
N ARG A 100 24.64 -7.44 2.23
CA ARG A 100 24.07 -6.15 2.64
C ARG A 100 22.59 -6.31 2.96
N GLY A 101 22.16 -5.84 4.13
CA GLY A 101 20.76 -5.90 4.56
C GLY A 101 20.33 -7.26 5.15
N MET A 102 21.26 -8.21 5.24
CA MET A 102 21.00 -9.51 5.84
C MET A 102 21.26 -9.48 7.35
N TRP A 103 20.45 -10.21 8.10
CA TRP A 103 20.51 -10.32 9.55
C TRP A 103 20.61 -11.77 9.98
N VAL A 104 21.20 -12.01 11.15
CA VAL A 104 21.26 -13.35 11.75
C VAL A 104 19.93 -13.65 12.43
N LEU A 105 19.32 -14.77 12.05
CA LEU A 105 18.06 -15.25 12.61
C LEU A 105 18.31 -16.06 13.90
N PRO A 106 17.27 -16.30 14.73
CA PRO A 106 17.42 -17.03 16.00
C PRO A 106 18.00 -18.44 15.86
N ASP A 107 17.73 -19.14 14.75
CA ASP A 107 18.28 -20.47 14.45
C ASP A 107 19.74 -20.45 13.95
N GLY A 108 20.35 -19.26 13.88
CA GLY A 108 21.71 -19.05 13.40
C GLY A 108 21.84 -18.90 11.88
N SER A 109 20.75 -19.06 11.13
CA SER A 109 20.71 -18.81 9.70
C SER A 109 20.69 -17.30 9.39
N THR A 110 20.60 -16.93 8.11
CA THR A 110 20.61 -15.54 7.67
C THR A 110 19.37 -15.22 6.84
N GLY A 111 18.68 -14.12 7.15
CA GLY A 111 17.48 -13.69 6.46
C GLY A 111 17.40 -12.17 6.28
N ALA A 112 16.30 -11.71 5.69
CA ALA A 112 16.01 -10.29 5.59
C ALA A 112 15.64 -9.72 6.97
N VAL A 113 15.51 -8.39 7.07
CA VAL A 113 15.16 -7.74 8.35
C VAL A 113 13.74 -8.12 8.79
N GLU A 114 12.86 -8.34 7.83
CA GLU A 114 11.47 -8.77 8.00
C GLU A 114 11.40 -10.19 8.57
N ASP A 115 12.30 -11.09 8.15
CA ASP A 115 12.39 -12.46 8.69
C ASP A 115 12.81 -12.46 10.17
N LEU A 116 13.75 -11.59 10.53
CA LEU A 116 14.18 -11.42 11.92
C LEU A 116 13.03 -10.88 12.78
N ALA A 117 12.35 -9.82 12.33
CA ALA A 117 11.21 -9.25 13.03
C ALA A 117 10.06 -10.27 13.16
N LEU A 118 9.75 -11.03 12.11
CA LEU A 118 8.73 -12.07 12.15
C LEU A 118 9.09 -13.18 13.16
N SER A 119 10.36 -13.58 13.24
CA SER A 119 10.83 -14.56 14.22
C SER A 119 10.66 -14.07 15.66
N HIS A 120 11.01 -12.81 15.92
CA HIS A 120 10.79 -12.15 17.22
C HIS A 120 9.31 -12.16 17.64
N TYR A 121 8.39 -11.87 16.72
CA TYR A 121 6.95 -11.95 17.03
C TYR A 121 6.46 -13.38 17.23
N ARG A 122 7.01 -14.36 16.50
CA ARG A 122 6.68 -15.78 16.68
C ARG A 122 7.06 -16.31 18.05
N GLU A 123 8.22 -15.93 18.58
CA GLU A 123 8.64 -16.27 19.95
C GLU A 123 7.67 -15.74 21.02
N ARG A 124 6.89 -14.71 20.69
CA ARG A 124 5.86 -14.11 21.55
C ARG A 124 4.45 -14.63 21.27
N GLY A 125 4.32 -15.72 20.51
CA GLY A 125 3.05 -16.40 20.25
C GLY A 125 2.25 -15.85 19.08
N TYR A 126 2.79 -14.93 18.27
CA TYR A 126 2.13 -14.49 17.04
C TYR A 126 2.36 -15.50 15.91
N SER A 127 1.36 -15.65 15.06
CA SER A 127 1.50 -16.27 13.73
C SER A 127 1.39 -15.18 12.65
N GLY A 128 1.87 -15.41 11.44
CA GLY A 128 1.74 -14.39 10.40
C GLY A 128 2.65 -14.57 9.19
N THR A 129 2.57 -13.59 8.29
CA THR A 129 3.30 -13.58 7.01
C THR A 129 4.04 -12.26 6.81
N ALA A 130 5.14 -12.31 6.04
CA ALA A 130 5.92 -11.16 5.59
C ALA A 130 5.71 -10.98 4.08
N THR A 131 4.53 -10.50 3.67
CA THR A 131 4.15 -10.47 2.24
C THR A 131 3.87 -9.07 1.70
N GLU A 132 3.96 -8.00 2.51
CA GLU A 132 3.80 -6.60 2.05
C GLU A 132 2.51 -6.35 1.22
N GLY A 133 1.44 -7.09 1.50
CA GLY A 133 0.19 -7.04 0.73
C GLY A 133 0.21 -7.72 -0.65
N LYS A 134 1.33 -8.37 -1.06
CA LYS A 134 1.43 -9.16 -2.31
C LYS A 134 0.35 -10.24 -2.36
N ALA A 135 0.09 -10.90 -1.23
CA ALA A 135 -0.95 -11.91 -1.10
C ALA A 135 -2.35 -11.33 -1.37
N LEU A 136 -2.69 -10.21 -0.71
CA LEU A 136 -3.96 -9.50 -0.91
C LEU A 136 -4.15 -9.03 -2.36
N ASN A 137 -3.09 -8.52 -2.99
CA ASN A 137 -3.12 -8.16 -4.40
C ASN A 137 -3.33 -9.39 -5.31
N GLY A 138 -2.77 -10.55 -4.94
CA GLY A 138 -3.03 -11.81 -5.63
C GLY A 138 -4.49 -12.24 -5.58
N ILE A 139 -5.15 -12.07 -4.44
CA ILE A 139 -6.60 -12.27 -4.30
C ILE A 139 -7.36 -11.32 -5.21
N ASN A 140 -6.98 -10.04 -5.26
CA ASN A 140 -7.64 -9.06 -6.12
C ASN A 140 -7.45 -9.36 -7.62
N LEU A 141 -6.30 -9.90 -8.02
CA LEU A 141 -6.08 -10.34 -9.40
C LEU A 141 -7.03 -11.50 -9.78
N MET A 142 -7.16 -12.51 -8.91
CA MET A 142 -8.12 -13.60 -9.11
C MET A 142 -9.57 -13.10 -9.10
N ASN A 143 -9.88 -12.15 -8.22
CA ASN A 143 -11.17 -11.48 -8.17
C ASN A 143 -11.51 -10.80 -9.50
N GLY A 144 -10.54 -10.18 -10.17
CA GLY A 144 -10.77 -9.57 -11.49
C GLY A 144 -11.27 -10.55 -12.55
N GLN A 145 -10.79 -11.80 -12.54
CA GLN A 145 -11.21 -12.83 -13.50
C GLN A 145 -12.62 -13.34 -13.19
N VAL A 146 -12.92 -13.57 -11.91
CA VAL A 146 -14.25 -14.00 -11.46
C VAL A 146 -15.27 -12.88 -11.67
N PHE A 147 -14.91 -11.64 -11.36
CA PHE A 147 -15.73 -10.45 -11.62
C PHE A 147 -16.11 -10.34 -13.09
N GLN A 148 -15.14 -10.46 -14.01
CA GLN A 148 -15.41 -10.40 -15.44
C GLN A 148 -16.37 -11.50 -15.90
N LYS A 149 -16.25 -12.71 -15.35
CA LYS A 149 -17.17 -13.82 -15.64
C LYS A 149 -18.61 -13.51 -15.21
N HIS A 150 -18.80 -12.86 -14.06
CA HIS A 150 -20.14 -12.53 -13.55
C HIS A 150 -20.78 -11.34 -14.25
N PHE A 151 -20.00 -10.29 -14.51
CA PHE A 151 -20.56 -8.98 -14.90
C PHE A 151 -20.22 -8.58 -16.34
N GLY A 152 -19.40 -9.34 -17.07
CA GLY A 152 -19.11 -9.11 -18.49
C GLY A 152 -18.13 -7.98 -18.78
N HIS A 153 -17.55 -7.33 -17.76
CA HIS A 153 -16.59 -6.23 -17.92
C HIS A 153 -15.44 -6.34 -16.90
N TRP A 154 -14.38 -5.55 -17.08
CA TRP A 154 -13.18 -5.61 -16.26
C TRP A 154 -13.38 -4.96 -14.89
N LEU A 155 -12.83 -5.60 -13.85
CA LEU A 155 -12.76 -5.04 -12.52
C LEU A 155 -12.00 -3.71 -12.54
N GLY A 156 -12.56 -2.69 -11.90
CA GLY A 156 -12.06 -1.32 -11.93
C GLY A 156 -12.65 -0.44 -13.02
N PHE A 157 -13.43 -0.99 -13.96
CA PHE A 157 -14.07 -0.26 -15.05
C PHE A 157 -15.60 -0.33 -14.98
N ASP A 158 -16.26 0.58 -15.70
CA ASP A 158 -17.69 0.51 -15.99
C ASP A 158 -18.02 -0.62 -16.99
N GLU A 159 -19.31 -0.82 -17.25
CA GLU A 159 -19.82 -1.88 -18.12
C GLU A 159 -19.37 -1.74 -19.58
N THR A 160 -18.90 -0.56 -19.99
CA THR A 160 -18.39 -0.30 -21.34
C THR A 160 -16.90 -0.60 -21.48
N ASN A 161 -16.17 -0.80 -20.37
CA ASN A 161 -14.72 -0.84 -20.29
C ASN A 161 -14.00 0.43 -20.80
N GLN A 162 -14.72 1.54 -21.01
CA GLN A 162 -14.13 2.78 -21.52
C GLN A 162 -13.75 3.75 -20.41
N ARG A 163 -14.35 3.62 -19.22
CA ARG A 163 -14.10 4.51 -18.09
C ARG A 163 -13.82 3.71 -16.83
N GLN A 164 -13.04 4.31 -15.93
CA GLN A 164 -12.91 3.80 -14.58
C GLN A 164 -14.28 3.81 -13.89
N HIS A 165 -14.51 2.81 -13.04
CA HIS A 165 -15.69 2.75 -12.21
C HIS A 165 -15.85 4.02 -11.35
N GLN A 166 -17.10 4.36 -11.08
CA GLN A 166 -17.41 5.31 -10.01
C GLN A 166 -17.38 4.56 -8.67
N PRO A 167 -16.66 5.08 -7.67
CA PRO A 167 -16.65 4.49 -6.33
C PRO A 167 -18.04 4.57 -5.72
N GLY A 168 -18.36 3.59 -4.91
CA GLY A 168 -19.59 3.60 -4.13
C GLY A 168 -20.08 2.21 -3.77
N PRO A 169 -21.12 2.14 -2.90
CA PRO A 169 -21.66 0.88 -2.39
C PRO A 169 -22.14 -0.08 -3.49
N GLU A 170 -22.71 0.44 -4.58
CA GLU A 170 -23.24 -0.39 -5.66
C GLU A 170 -22.14 -1.17 -6.40
N TYR A 171 -21.04 -0.48 -6.75
CA TYR A 171 -19.91 -1.14 -7.39
C TYR A 171 -19.21 -2.10 -6.42
N ALA A 172 -19.00 -1.66 -5.18
CA ALA A 172 -18.43 -2.49 -4.14
C ALA A 172 -19.23 -3.79 -3.94
N ALA A 173 -20.57 -3.75 -3.95
CA ALA A 173 -21.40 -4.94 -3.85
C ALA A 173 -21.12 -5.96 -4.97
N LYS A 174 -20.96 -5.51 -6.24
CA LYS A 174 -20.55 -6.38 -7.36
C LYS A 174 -19.18 -7.01 -7.08
N VAL A 175 -18.20 -6.22 -6.62
CA VAL A 175 -16.86 -6.72 -6.26
C VAL A 175 -16.91 -7.77 -5.15
N LEU A 176 -17.76 -7.57 -4.14
CA LEU A 176 -17.89 -8.49 -3.02
C LEU A 176 -18.55 -9.82 -3.42
N VAL A 177 -19.43 -9.84 -4.43
CA VAL A 177 -19.98 -11.08 -4.97
C VAL A 177 -18.87 -11.97 -5.54
N SER A 178 -18.03 -11.42 -6.43
CA SER A 178 -16.93 -12.19 -7.02
C SER A 178 -15.84 -12.53 -5.99
N ALA A 179 -15.56 -11.63 -5.04
CA ALA A 179 -14.56 -11.87 -4.01
C ALA A 179 -14.95 -13.03 -3.08
N ARG A 180 -16.24 -13.15 -2.73
CA ARG A 180 -16.75 -14.29 -1.94
C ARG A 180 -16.57 -15.61 -2.69
N GLU A 181 -16.82 -15.66 -3.99
CA GLU A 181 -16.57 -16.87 -4.80
C GLU A 181 -15.07 -17.24 -4.81
N VAL A 182 -14.18 -16.25 -4.96
CA VAL A 182 -12.74 -16.48 -4.89
C VAL A 182 -12.33 -17.02 -3.53
N LEU A 183 -12.79 -16.40 -2.44
CA LEU A 183 -12.43 -16.83 -1.08
C LEU A 183 -12.97 -18.22 -0.74
N ALA A 184 -14.14 -18.59 -1.27
CA ALA A 184 -14.72 -19.91 -1.08
C ALA A 184 -14.04 -21.01 -1.93
N ASN A 185 -13.45 -20.65 -3.08
CA ASN A 185 -12.96 -21.62 -4.08
C ASN A 185 -11.55 -21.30 -4.58
N LEU A 186 -10.69 -20.73 -3.72
CA LEU A 186 -9.43 -20.11 -4.10
C LEU A 186 -8.57 -20.99 -5.02
N ARG A 187 -8.33 -22.24 -4.62
CA ARG A 187 -7.52 -23.19 -5.40
C ARG A 187 -8.14 -23.54 -6.75
N ALA A 188 -9.45 -23.74 -6.81
CA ALA A 188 -10.14 -24.03 -8.06
C ALA A 188 -10.06 -22.83 -9.03
N VAL A 189 -10.23 -21.61 -8.52
CA VAL A 189 -10.08 -20.37 -9.30
C VAL A 189 -8.65 -20.23 -9.84
N TYR A 190 -7.66 -20.47 -8.99
CA TYR A 190 -6.24 -20.44 -9.38
C TYR A 190 -5.94 -21.47 -10.47
N GLU A 191 -6.29 -22.74 -10.26
CA GLU A 191 -5.96 -23.83 -11.19
C GLU A 191 -6.65 -23.68 -12.55
N ALA A 192 -7.88 -23.15 -12.58
CA ALA A 192 -8.61 -22.89 -13.83
C ALA A 192 -7.88 -21.93 -14.80
N ARG A 193 -6.99 -21.07 -14.28
CA ARG A 193 -6.18 -20.12 -15.08
C ARG A 193 -4.72 -20.07 -14.62
N LYS A 194 -4.16 -21.22 -14.19
CA LYS A 194 -2.82 -21.29 -13.59
C LYS A 194 -1.73 -20.61 -14.44
N SER A 195 -1.71 -20.88 -15.74
CA SER A 195 -0.72 -20.31 -16.66
C SER A 195 -0.77 -18.78 -16.73
N TYR A 196 -1.96 -18.19 -16.62
CA TYR A 196 -2.13 -16.74 -16.55
C TYR A 196 -1.58 -16.17 -15.23
N TYR A 197 -1.85 -16.84 -14.11
CA TYR A 197 -1.43 -16.35 -12.80
C TYR A 197 0.07 -16.51 -12.54
N LEU A 198 0.72 -17.56 -13.05
CA LEU A 198 2.16 -17.78 -12.85
C LEU A 198 3.03 -16.61 -13.33
N GLY A 199 2.59 -15.85 -14.34
CA GLY A 199 3.31 -14.67 -14.84
C GLY A 199 2.98 -13.35 -14.13
N LEU A 200 1.96 -13.33 -13.25
CA LEU A 200 1.39 -12.08 -12.72
C LEU A 200 1.33 -12.04 -11.18
N LEU A 201 1.20 -13.18 -10.51
CA LEU A 201 1.20 -13.23 -9.06
C LEU A 201 2.59 -12.91 -8.52
N LYS A 202 2.61 -12.03 -7.50
CA LYS A 202 3.84 -11.64 -6.78
C LYS A 202 4.07 -12.47 -5.52
N ALA A 203 3.12 -13.34 -5.18
CA ALA A 203 3.19 -14.30 -4.08
C ALA A 203 2.66 -15.65 -4.60
N PRO A 204 3.30 -16.78 -4.26
CA PRO A 204 2.76 -18.10 -4.57
C PRO A 204 1.40 -18.30 -3.90
N ILE A 205 0.60 -19.21 -4.45
CA ILE A 205 -0.77 -19.45 -3.99
C ILE A 205 -0.80 -19.95 -2.54
N GLU A 206 0.23 -20.67 -2.09
CA GLU A 206 0.42 -21.11 -0.70
C GLU A 206 0.55 -19.93 0.27
N GLU A 207 1.25 -18.86 -0.13
CA GLU A 207 1.35 -17.63 0.68
C GLU A 207 0.02 -16.88 0.73
N ILE A 208 -0.76 -16.93 -0.36
CA ILE A 208 -2.11 -16.34 -0.39
C ILE A 208 -3.04 -17.08 0.58
N GLU A 209 -3.00 -18.41 0.59
CA GLU A 209 -3.77 -19.22 1.56
C GLU A 209 -3.35 -18.93 2.99
N THR A 210 -2.04 -18.85 3.25
CA THR A 210 -1.51 -18.53 4.58
C THR A 210 -1.96 -17.14 5.02
N TYR A 211 -1.95 -16.16 4.12
CA TYR A 211 -2.47 -14.82 4.40
C TYR A 211 -3.97 -14.85 4.73
N ILE A 212 -4.79 -15.55 3.94
CA ILE A 212 -6.24 -15.71 4.23
C ILE A 212 -6.46 -16.36 5.59
N ALA A 213 -5.71 -17.41 5.93
CA ALA A 213 -5.78 -18.06 7.23
C ALA A 213 -5.38 -17.11 8.38
N THR A 214 -4.43 -16.21 8.14
CA THR A 214 -3.97 -15.22 9.12
C THR A 214 -5.02 -14.12 9.34
N VAL A 215 -5.53 -13.50 8.27
CA VAL A 215 -6.40 -12.31 8.37
C VAL A 215 -7.88 -12.63 8.45
N GLY A 216 -8.30 -13.76 7.87
CA GLY A 216 -9.69 -14.16 7.70
C GLY A 216 -10.38 -13.49 6.51
N SER A 217 -11.29 -14.24 5.87
CA SER A 217 -12.07 -13.80 4.71
C SER A 217 -12.82 -12.49 4.95
N GLU A 218 -13.40 -12.31 6.14
CA GLU A 218 -14.15 -11.08 6.49
C GLU A 218 -13.27 -9.83 6.46
N HIS A 219 -12.02 -9.92 6.91
CA HIS A 219 -11.09 -8.79 6.83
C HIS A 219 -10.79 -8.42 5.38
N ILE A 220 -10.56 -9.41 4.52
CA ILE A 220 -10.30 -9.20 3.10
C ILE A 220 -11.50 -8.53 2.42
N LEU A 221 -12.72 -9.00 2.71
CA LEU A 221 -13.94 -8.40 2.18
C LEU A 221 -14.09 -6.94 2.63
N ARG A 222 -13.86 -6.64 3.91
CA ARG A 222 -13.88 -5.25 4.44
C ARG A 222 -12.85 -4.36 3.72
N CYS A 223 -11.64 -4.85 3.48
CA CYS A 223 -10.61 -4.12 2.75
C CYS A 223 -11.01 -3.86 1.30
N LEU A 224 -11.58 -4.85 0.60
CA LEU A 224 -12.07 -4.68 -0.77
C LEU A 224 -13.24 -3.70 -0.83
N GLU A 225 -14.23 -3.84 0.06
CA GLU A 225 -15.34 -2.90 0.17
C GLU A 225 -14.83 -1.47 0.35
N HIS A 226 -13.96 -1.25 1.32
CA HIS A 226 -13.38 0.06 1.61
C HIS A 226 -12.65 0.66 0.40
N ARG A 227 -11.89 -0.16 -0.33
CA ARG A 227 -11.24 0.25 -1.57
C ARG A 227 -12.25 0.72 -2.63
N TYR A 228 -13.29 -0.05 -2.88
CA TYR A 228 -14.21 0.23 -4.00
C TYR A 228 -15.32 1.23 -3.64
N VAL A 229 -15.58 1.46 -2.35
CA VAL A 229 -16.41 2.57 -1.89
C VAL A 229 -15.63 3.88 -1.87
N HIS A 230 -14.39 3.88 -1.37
CA HIS A 230 -13.65 5.12 -1.04
C HIS A 230 -12.39 5.38 -1.88
N ARG A 231 -12.07 4.53 -2.87
CA ARG A 231 -10.79 4.56 -3.62
C ARG A 231 -9.55 4.41 -2.74
N ALA A 232 -9.66 3.80 -1.58
CA ALA A 232 -8.53 3.63 -0.67
C ALA A 232 -7.41 2.76 -1.28
N MET A 233 -6.15 3.09 -0.97
CA MET A 233 -4.95 2.47 -1.56
C MET A 233 -4.57 1.13 -0.90
N VAL A 234 -5.55 0.26 -0.68
CA VAL A 234 -5.42 -1.01 0.06
C VAL A 234 -4.25 -1.91 -0.37
N PHE A 235 -3.88 -1.94 -1.65
CA PHE A 235 -2.85 -2.83 -2.19
C PHE A 235 -1.45 -2.21 -2.30
N SER A 236 -1.27 -0.94 -1.91
CA SER A 236 0.00 -0.22 -2.00
C SER A 236 0.35 0.40 -0.65
N GLY A 237 1.62 0.32 -0.25
CA GLY A 237 2.06 0.82 1.06
C GLY A 237 1.57 -0.03 2.24
N HIS A 238 1.06 -1.24 1.96
CA HIS A 238 0.72 -2.22 2.99
C HIS A 238 1.98 -2.59 3.77
N PHE A 239 1.84 -2.70 5.09
CA PHE A 239 2.97 -3.00 5.98
C PHE A 239 3.55 -4.39 5.73
N ASP A 240 4.85 -4.53 6.01
CA ASP A 240 5.63 -5.75 5.73
C ASP A 240 5.01 -7.01 6.34
N LEU A 241 4.71 -6.94 7.64
CA LEU A 241 4.19 -8.07 8.42
C LEU A 241 2.69 -7.95 8.65
N THR A 242 2.00 -9.08 8.53
CA THR A 242 0.62 -9.27 8.96
C THR A 242 0.58 -10.39 9.98
N LEU A 243 0.17 -10.06 11.21
CA LEU A 243 0.31 -10.92 12.39
C LEU A 243 -1.05 -11.20 13.03
N ARG A 244 -1.22 -12.42 13.50
CA ARG A 244 -2.35 -12.89 14.28
C ARG A 244 -1.88 -13.35 15.66
N GLY A 245 -2.33 -12.65 16.69
CA GLY A 245 -2.34 -13.09 18.09
C GLY A 245 -3.78 -13.04 18.61
N ASP A 246 -4.01 -12.37 19.73
CA ASP A 246 -5.36 -12.05 20.23
C ASP A 246 -6.17 -11.19 19.25
N GLY A 247 -5.47 -10.42 18.41
CA GLY A 247 -6.02 -9.58 17.36
C GLY A 247 -5.22 -9.68 16.06
N LEU A 248 -5.67 -8.94 15.05
CA LEU A 248 -4.93 -8.73 13.81
C LEU A 248 -4.06 -7.49 13.95
N ARG A 249 -2.77 -7.62 13.69
CA ARG A 249 -1.77 -6.54 13.76
C ARG A 249 -0.97 -6.45 12.47
N PHE A 250 -0.64 -5.24 12.07
CA PHE A 250 0.17 -4.93 10.91
C PHE A 250 1.43 -4.22 11.37
N VAL A 251 2.61 -4.69 10.96
CA VAL A 251 3.88 -4.13 11.42
C VAL A 251 4.76 -3.81 10.23
N GLU A 252 5.18 -2.56 10.15
CA GLU A 252 6.20 -2.14 9.21
C GLU A 252 7.57 -2.31 9.86
N VAL A 253 8.48 -2.98 9.18
CA VAL A 253 9.82 -3.27 9.68
C VAL A 253 10.80 -2.26 9.11
N LYS A 254 11.58 -1.63 9.99
CA LYS A 254 12.58 -0.65 9.62
C LYS A 254 13.92 -0.99 10.22
N ALA A 255 14.98 -0.89 9.43
CA ALA A 255 16.35 -0.93 9.96
C ALA A 255 16.89 0.50 10.05
N LYS A 256 17.48 0.97 8.96
CA LYS A 256 18.02 2.35 8.82
C LYS A 256 17.13 3.23 7.96
N ASP A 257 16.13 2.65 7.32
CA ASP A 257 15.22 3.30 6.40
C ASP A 257 14.01 3.92 7.15
N ARG A 258 13.14 4.56 6.37
CA ARG A 258 12.02 5.38 6.84
C ARG A 258 10.74 4.94 6.16
N LEU A 259 9.60 5.43 6.66
CA LEU A 259 8.33 5.25 5.97
C LEU A 259 8.32 6.02 4.65
N HIS A 260 7.83 5.36 3.61
CA HIS A 260 7.50 5.95 2.33
C HIS A 260 6.12 6.63 2.37
N GLY A 261 5.90 7.59 1.49
CA GLY A 261 4.64 8.32 1.37
C GLY A 261 3.41 7.43 1.16
N ASN A 262 3.56 6.35 0.37
CA ASN A 262 2.48 5.38 0.17
C ASN A 262 2.15 4.56 1.44
N GLN A 263 3.11 4.33 2.33
CA GLN A 263 2.88 3.66 3.62
C GLN A 263 2.12 4.59 4.57
N ALA A 264 2.46 5.88 4.57
CA ALA A 264 1.68 6.88 5.29
C ALA A 264 0.24 7.02 4.75
N ASP A 265 0.08 7.01 3.43
CA ASP A 265 -1.24 7.00 2.80
C ASP A 265 -2.03 5.74 3.17
N TRP A 266 -1.40 4.56 3.21
CA TRP A 266 -2.06 3.33 3.65
C TRP A 266 -2.56 3.43 5.11
N VAL A 267 -1.74 3.98 6.01
CA VAL A 267 -2.18 4.21 7.41
C VAL A 267 -3.36 5.17 7.46
N ARG A 268 -3.30 6.29 6.72
CA ARG A 268 -4.33 7.34 6.73
C ARG A 268 -5.63 6.89 6.07
N SER A 269 -5.56 6.23 4.92
CA SER A 269 -6.70 5.90 4.07
C SER A 269 -7.26 4.50 4.31
N VAL A 270 -6.51 3.59 4.93
CA VAL A 270 -6.93 2.20 5.16
C VAL A 270 -6.91 1.84 6.64
N ALA A 271 -5.75 1.90 7.30
CA ALA A 271 -5.60 1.39 8.66
C ALA A 271 -6.50 2.14 9.67
N ARG A 272 -6.43 3.48 9.67
CA ARG A 272 -7.23 4.30 10.58
C ARG A 272 -8.74 4.14 10.34
N PRO A 273 -9.29 4.28 9.11
CA PRO A 273 -10.72 4.09 8.88
C PRO A 273 -11.24 2.70 9.22
N LEU A 274 -10.42 1.66 9.04
CA LEU A 274 -10.80 0.28 9.34
C LEU A 274 -10.50 -0.15 10.79
N GLY A 275 -9.91 0.74 11.60
CA GLY A 275 -9.54 0.47 12.99
C GLY A 275 -8.50 -0.65 13.13
N LEU A 276 -7.50 -0.67 12.25
CA LEU A 276 -6.45 -1.70 12.26
C LEU A 276 -5.34 -1.33 13.26
N ASP A 277 -4.84 -2.34 13.97
CA ASP A 277 -3.66 -2.20 14.83
C ASP A 277 -2.40 -2.14 13.97
N VAL A 278 -1.68 -1.03 14.03
CA VAL A 278 -0.50 -0.74 13.21
C VAL A 278 0.65 -0.24 14.07
N SER A 279 1.85 -0.77 13.85
CA SER A 279 3.06 -0.32 14.53
C SER A 279 4.30 -0.42 13.65
N ILE A 280 5.42 0.08 14.16
CA ILE A 280 6.73 -0.03 13.52
C ILE A 280 7.62 -0.92 14.38
N ALA A 281 8.27 -1.91 13.77
CA ALA A 281 9.36 -2.66 14.38
C ALA A 281 10.70 -2.12 13.86
N ARG A 282 11.47 -1.46 14.73
CA ARG A 282 12.80 -0.94 14.41
C ARG A 282 13.87 -1.92 14.83
N VAL A 283 14.56 -2.53 13.86
CA VAL A 283 15.69 -3.41 14.14
C VAL A 283 16.96 -2.58 14.35
N VAL A 284 17.54 -2.71 15.55
CA VAL A 284 18.75 -2.00 15.98
C VAL A 284 19.90 -3.00 16.07
N ALA A 285 21.04 -2.65 15.48
CA ALA A 285 22.23 -3.49 15.52
C ALA A 285 22.82 -3.53 16.95
N SER A 286 22.95 -4.75 17.50
CA SER A 286 23.64 -5.05 18.76
C SER A 286 25.02 -5.64 18.54
#